data_AF-A0A0F0CPE2-F1
#
_entry.id   AF-A0A0F0CPE2-F1
#
_cell.length_a   1.000
_cell.length_b   1.000
_cell.length_c   1.000
_cell.angle_alpha   90.00
_cell.angle_beta   90.00
_cell.angle_gamma   90.00
#
_symmetry.space_group_name_H-M   'P 1'
#
loop_
_entity.id
_entity.type
_entity.pdbx_description
1 polymer ?
#
loop_
_entity_poly.entity_id
_entity_poly.type
_entity_poly.pdbx_seq_one_letter_code
_entity_poly.pdbx_strand_id
1 'polypeptide(L)' 'MPNITVEFKDEKKVVQYPDGKIAEYPKAKIQSHRQELIKHKQLIERQIADLDKDLSDIEAAKIKPVEEEPLG' A
#
# COMPACT_ATOMS: atom_id res chain seq x y z
N MET A 1 11.60 -27.80 -12.40
CA MET A 1 11.69 -27.07 -11.12
C MET A 1 10.73 -27.74 -10.15
N PRO A 2 11.15 -28.07 -8.92
CA PRO A 2 10.20 -28.55 -7.92
C PRO A 2 9.13 -27.49 -7.66
N ASN A 3 7.86 -27.91 -7.60
CA ASN A 3 6.71 -27.03 -7.48
C ASN A 3 6.39 -26.75 -6.00
N ILE A 4 5.89 -25.55 -5.71
CA ILE A 4 5.34 -25.21 -4.39
C ILE A 4 3.93 -25.79 -4.32
N THR A 5 3.63 -26.52 -3.25
CA THR A 5 2.28 -27.04 -2.98
C THR A 5 1.57 -26.14 -2.00
N VAL A 6 0.31 -25.80 -2.28
CA VAL A 6 -0.55 -25.01 -1.39
C VAL A 6 -1.81 -25.79 -1.09
N GLU A 7 -2.08 -26.01 0.19
CA GLU A 7 -3.28 -26.69 0.67
C GLU A 7 -4.03 -25.83 1.69
N PHE A 8 -5.34 -26.04 1.77
CA PHE A 8 -6.21 -25.40 2.75
C PHE A 8 -6.91 -26.47 3.56
N LYS A 9 -6.60 -26.55 4.86
CA LYS A 9 -7.14 -27.57 5.76
C LYS A 9 -7.24 -26.99 7.16
N ASP A 10 -8.23 -27.40 7.96
CA ASP A 10 -8.34 -27.02 9.38
C ASP A 10 -8.22 -25.51 9.63
N GLU A 11 -8.87 -24.69 8.79
CA GLU A 11 -8.80 -23.22 8.81
C GLU A 11 -7.37 -22.63 8.72
N LYS A 12 -6.41 -23.36 8.16
CA LYS A 12 -5.07 -22.88 7.84
C LYS A 12 -4.73 -23.11 6.37
N LYS A 13 -3.89 -22.21 5.84
CA LYS A 13 -3.18 -22.41 4.59
C LYS A 13 -1.85 -23.07 4.91
N VAL A 14 -1.57 -24.21 4.31
CA VAL A 14 -0.30 -24.92 4.42
C VAL A 14 0.46 -24.76 3.10
N VAL A 15 1.71 -24.33 3.18
CA VAL A 15 2.59 -24.17 2.02
C VAL A 15 3.76 -25.12 2.20
N GLN A 16 3.92 -26.06 1.28
CA GLN A 16 5.07 -26.94 1.23
C GLN A 16 6.00 -26.46 0.12
N TYR A 17 7.23 -26.16 0.52
CA TYR A 17 8.27 -25.71 -0.38
C TYR A 17 9.06 -26.89 -0.94
N PRO A 18 9.67 -26.72 -2.12
CA PRO A 18 10.58 -27.68 -2.73
C PRO A 18 11.71 -28.24 -1.86
N ASP A 19 12.17 -27.47 -0.89
CA ASP A 19 13.25 -27.83 0.02
C ASP A 19 12.76 -28.65 1.22
N GLY A 20 11.49 -29.04 1.22
CA GLY A 20 10.84 -29.80 2.29
C GLY A 20 10.34 -28.92 3.45
N LYS A 21 10.55 -27.60 3.42
CA LYS A 21 9.99 -26.71 4.45
C LYS A 21 8.47 -26.66 4.34
N ILE A 22 7.81 -26.65 5.48
CA ILE A 22 6.36 -26.48 5.60
C ILE A 22 6.10 -25.20 6.38
N ALA A 23 5.28 -24.31 5.82
CA ALA A 23 4.80 -23.12 6.48
C ALA A 23 3.28 -23.18 6.65
N GLU A 24 2.82 -22.97 7.87
CA GLU A 24 1.39 -22.93 8.20
C GLU A 24 0.94 -21.50 8.51
N TYR A 25 -0.18 -21.11 7.91
CA TYR A 25 -0.78 -19.79 8.06
C TYR A 25 -2.23 -19.97 8.54
N PRO A 26 -2.47 -19.89 9.86
CA PRO A 26 -3.81 -19.92 10.40
C PRO A 26 -4.68 -18.77 9.86
N LYS A 27 -5.98 -19.00 9.69
CA LYS A 27 -6.95 -17.98 9.25
C LYS A 27 -6.87 -16.71 10.07
N ALA A 28 -6.73 -16.79 11.39
CA ALA A 28 -6.57 -15.63 12.27
C ALA A 28 -5.34 -14.78 11.92
N LYS A 29 -4.21 -15.42 11.57
CA LYS A 29 -2.99 -14.74 11.14
C LYS A 29 -3.18 -14.06 9.79
N ILE A 30 -3.82 -14.74 8.83
CA ILE A 30 -4.14 -14.18 7.52
C ILE A 30 -5.08 -12.97 7.65
N GLN A 31 -6.10 -13.07 8.51
CA GLN A 31 -7.05 -11.99 8.79
C GLN A 31 -6.37 -10.78 9.42
N SER A 32 -5.51 -11.01 10.43
CA SER A 32 -4.77 -9.93 11.10
C SER A 32 -3.86 -9.21 10.12
N HIS A 33 -3.12 -9.96 9.29
CA HIS A 33 -2.26 -9.37 8.28
C HIS A 33 -3.06 -8.61 7.21
N ARG A 34 -4.24 -9.11 6.80
CA ARG A 34 -5.15 -8.37 5.92
C ARG A 34 -5.57 -7.02 6.53
N GLN A 35 -5.91 -6.99 7.82
CA GLN A 35 -6.31 -5.76 8.50
C GLN A 35 -5.16 -4.74 8.57
N GLU A 36 -3.95 -5.21 8.85
CA GLU A 36 -2.75 -4.37 8.83
C GLU A 36 -2.51 -3.75 7.44
N LEU A 37 -2.58 -4.56 6.38
CA LEU A 37 -2.44 -4.08 5.01
C LEU A 37 -3.52 -3.06 4.62
N ILE A 38 -4.75 -3.21 5.13
CA ILE A 38 -5.81 -2.21 4.93
C ILE A 38 -5.45 -0.87 5.60
N LYS A 39 -4.88 -0.90 6.81
CA LYS A 39 -4.44 0.34 7.49
C LYS A 39 -3.31 1.02 6.71
N HIS A 40 -2.34 0.25 6.23
CA HIS A 40 -1.26 0.78 5.40
C HIS A 40 -1.78 1.36 4.10
N LYS A 41 -2.73 0.68 3.43
CA LYS A 41 -3.38 1.22 2.24
C LYS A 41 -4.03 2.58 2.52
N GLN A 42 -4.80 2.70 3.60
CA GLN A 42 -5.45 3.98 3.96
C GLN A 42 -4.44 5.09 4.25
N LEU A 43 -3.31 4.76 4.86
CA LEU A 43 -2.23 5.73 5.10
C LEU A 43 -1.63 6.22 3.77
N ILE A 44 -1.32 5.29 2.86
CA ILE A 44 -0.77 5.60 1.54
C ILE A 44 -1.77 6.46 0.74
N GLU A 45 -3.06 6.12 0.76
CA GLU A 45 -4.10 6.91 0.09
C GLU A 45 -4.16 8.36 0.60
N ARG A 46 -3.99 8.59 1.91
CA ARG A 46 -3.91 9.95 2.47
C ARG A 46 -2.66 10.70 2.01
N GLN A 47 -1.51 10.04 2.03
CA GLN A 47 -0.25 10.64 1.58
C GLN A 47 -0.31 11.04 0.10
N ILE A 48 -0.94 10.21 -0.74
CA ILE A 48 -1.17 10.53 -2.14
C ILE A 48 -2.06 11.76 -2.27
N ALA A 49 -3.18 11.82 -1.51
CA ALA A 49 -4.08 12.97 -1.55
C ALA A 49 -3.40 14.29 -1.11
N ASP A 50 -2.52 14.24 -0.10
CA ASP A 50 -1.73 15.39 0.32
C ASP A 50 -0.78 15.85 -0.80
N LEU A 51 -0.10 14.92 -1.46
CA LEU A 51 0.79 15.22 -2.59
C LEU A 51 0.03 15.77 -3.80
N ASP A 52 -1.13 15.21 -4.13
CA ASP A 52 -1.98 15.69 -5.23
C ASP A 52 -2.44 17.13 -4.97
N LYS A 53 -2.77 17.45 -3.71
CA LYS A 53 -3.09 18.82 -3.31
C LYS A 53 -1.90 19.75 -3.47
N ASP A 54 -0.72 19.37 -2.99
CA ASP A 54 0.49 20.18 -3.14
C ASP A 54 0.81 20.44 -4.62
N LEU A 55 0.67 19.44 -5.48
CA LEU A 55 0.84 19.58 -6.93
C LEU A 55 -0.17 20.56 -7.53
N SER A 56 -1.45 20.43 -7.17
CA SER A 56 -2.51 21.36 -7.58
C SER A 56 -2.21 22.80 -7.15
N ASP A 57 -1.75 23.00 -5.91
CA ASP A 57 -1.40 24.32 -5.39
C ASP A 57 -0.19 24.91 -6.13
N ILE A 58 0.82 24.11 -6.48
CA ILE A 58 1.97 24.53 -7.30
C ILE A 58 1.53 24.93 -8.71
N GLU A 59 0.66 24.16 -9.35
CA GLU A 59 0.14 24.47 -10.67
C GLU A 59 -0.69 25.76 -10.65
N ALA A 60 -1.56 25.94 -9.65
CA ALA A 60 -2.34 27.16 -9.47
C ALA A 60 -1.45 28.39 -9.22
N ALA A 61 -0.35 28.23 -8.46
CA ALA A 61 0.60 29.30 -8.19
C ALA A 61 1.34 29.77 -9.46
N LYS A 62 1.63 28.87 -10.41
CA LYS A 62 2.23 29.24 -11.72
C LYS A 62 1.30 30.08 -12.59
N ILE A 63 -0.01 30.03 -12.36
CA ILE A 63 -1.03 30.71 -13.19
C ILE A 63 -1.32 32.12 -12.68
N LYS A 64 -0.99 32.45 -11.43
CA LYS A 64 -1.12 33.83 -10.95
C LYS A 64 -0.04 34.69 -11.62
N PRO A 65 -0.39 35.73 -12.39
CA PRO A 65 0.59 36.70 -12.83
C PRO A 65 1.23 37.29 -11.58
N VAL A 66 2.56 37.38 -11.57
CA VAL A 66 3.28 38.19 -10.59
C VAL A 66 2.70 39.60 -10.74
N GLU A 67 1.90 40.06 -9.77
CA GLU A 67 1.53 41.46 -9.72
C GLU A 67 2.84 42.22 -9.52
N GLU A 68 3.34 42.82 -10.62
CA GLU A 68 4.41 43.79 -10.58
C GLU A 68 3.94 44.93 -9.67
N GLU A 69 4.46 44.99 -8.44
CA GLU A 69 4.36 46.20 -7.63
C GLU A 69 4.97 47.34 -8.45
N PRO A 70 4.24 48.46 -8.67
CA PRO A 70 4.80 49.58 -9.38
C PRO A 70 5.94 50.17 -8.53
N LEU A 71 7.17 50.08 -9.05
CA LEU A 71 8.27 50.91 -8.59
C LEU A 71 7.84 52.37 -8.79
N GLY A 72 7.60 53.06 -7.66
CA GLY A 72 7.19 54.45 -7.61
C GLY A 72 8.21 55.43 -8.19
#